data_AF-A0A3R7Q5W6-F1
#
_entry.id   AF-A0A3R7Q5W6-F1
#
_cell.length_a   1.000
_cell.length_b   1.000
_cell.length_c   1.000
_cell.angle_alpha   90.00
_cell.angle_beta   90.00
_cell.angle_gamma   90.00
#
_symmetry.space_group_name_H-M   'P 1'
#
loop_
_entity.id
_entity.type
_entity.pdbx_description
1 polymer ?
#
loop_
_entity_poly.entity_id
_entity_poly.type
_entity_poly.pdbx_seq_one_letter_code
_entity_poly.pdbx_strand_id
1 'polypeptide(L)'
;MGADAVPIAVVTGFWAVVGIILPFILGKGPNKGVIQTVLVITAVTSWLFWLLCYLHQMNPLIGPQLHNTTILAIRYLWDGTLSLDDFNETTTTNTMETTTAAAI
;
A
#
# COMPACT_ATOMS: atom_id res chain seq x y z
N MET A 1 -2.74 -5.72 13.98
CA MET A 1 -2.82 -5.78 12.50
C MET A 1 -4.18 -6.35 12.06
N GLY A 2 -5.26 -5.93 12.72
CA GLY A 2 -6.60 -6.40 12.37
C GLY A 2 -7.01 -5.76 11.06
N ALA A 3 -7.78 -6.48 10.24
CA ALA A 3 -8.46 -5.90 9.11
C ALA A 3 -9.07 -4.56 9.54
N ASP A 4 -8.57 -3.45 9.00
CA ASP A 4 -9.26 -2.20 9.22
C ASP A 4 -10.59 -2.36 8.48
N ALA A 5 -11.69 -2.38 9.24
CA ALA A 5 -13.00 -2.61 8.67
C ALA A 5 -13.39 -1.47 7.72
N VAL A 6 -12.75 -0.30 7.86
CA VAL A 6 -12.98 0.89 7.06
C VAL A 6 -12.74 0.65 5.56
N PRO A 7 -11.54 0.23 5.08
CA PRO A 7 -11.31 -0.02 3.66
C PRO A 7 -12.25 -1.08 3.08
N ILE A 8 -12.51 -2.17 3.82
CA ILE A 8 -13.44 -3.23 3.37
C ILE A 8 -14.85 -2.66 3.20
N ALA A 9 -15.35 -1.92 4.18
CA ALA A 9 -16.70 -1.34 4.15
C ALA A 9 -16.85 -0.32 3.01
N VAL A 10 -15.86 0.58 2.83
CA VAL A 10 -15.91 1.62 1.80
C VAL A 10 -15.87 1.03 0.39
N VAL A 11 -14.92 0.13 0.12
CA VAL A 11 -14.76 -0.42 -1.24
C VAL A 11 -15.90 -1.38 -1.59
N THR A 12 -16.40 -2.14 -0.61
CA THR A 12 -17.59 -2.99 -0.82
C THR A 12 -18.84 -2.16 -1.05
N GLY A 13 -19.05 -1.09 -0.27
CA GLY A 13 -20.17 -0.18 -0.48
C GLY A 13 -20.13 0.49 -1.85
N PHE A 14 -18.95 1.00 -2.26
CA PHE A 14 -18.75 1.61 -3.57
C PHE A 14 -19.13 0.66 -4.71
N TRP A 15 -18.56 -0.55 -4.73
CA TRP A 15 -18.83 -1.51 -5.81
C TRP A 15 -20.25 -2.10 -5.75
N ALA A 16 -20.84 -2.23 -4.56
CA ALA A 16 -22.24 -2.62 -4.41
C ALA A 16 -23.17 -1.57 -5.03
N VAL A 17 -22.91 -0.27 -4.80
CA VAL A 17 -23.66 0.81 -5.46
C VAL A 17 -23.51 0.72 -6.98
N VAL A 18 -22.30 0.48 -7.49
CA VAL A 18 -22.04 0.35 -8.92
C VAL A 18 -22.70 -0.87 -9.56
N GLY A 19 -22.63 -2.03 -8.91
CA GLY A 19 -23.18 -3.28 -9.42
C GLY A 19 -24.69 -3.45 -9.21
N ILE A 20 -25.29 -2.73 -8.25
CA ILE A 20 -26.71 -2.87 -7.91
C ILE A 20 -27.48 -1.63 -8.35
N ILE A 21 -27.10 -0.42 -7.94
CA ILE A 21 -27.92 0.78 -8.14
C ILE A 21 -27.85 1.29 -9.60
N LEU A 22 -26.65 1.38 -10.18
CA LEU A 22 -26.48 1.93 -11.54
C LEU A 22 -27.21 1.14 -12.64
N PRO A 23 -27.26 -0.21 -12.64
CA PRO A 23 -27.99 -0.98 -13.64
C PRO A 23 -29.49 -0.67 -13.72
N PHE A 24 -30.13 -0.27 -12.61
CA PHE A 24 -31.54 0.13 -12.61
C PHE A 24 -31.75 1.53 -13.20
N ILE A 25 -30.80 2.44 -13.00
CA ILE A 25 -30.90 3.82 -13.48
C ILE A 25 -30.60 3.91 -14.99
N LEU A 26 -29.56 3.19 -15.44
CA LEU A 26 -29.02 3.29 -16.81
C LEU A 26 -29.66 2.32 -17.82
N GLY A 27 -30.55 1.42 -17.38
CA GLY A 27 -31.21 0.42 -18.23
C GLY A 27 -32.28 0.95 -19.20
N LYS A 28 -32.30 2.25 -19.53
CA LYS A 28 -33.33 2.86 -20.38
C LYS A 28 -32.82 3.00 -21.81
N GLY A 29 -32.97 1.95 -22.61
CA GLY A 29 -32.64 1.99 -24.05
C GLY A 29 -32.73 0.62 -24.75
N PRO A 30 -32.55 0.58 -26.08
CA PRO A 30 -32.55 -0.66 -26.87
C PRO A 30 -31.50 -1.68 -26.39
N ASN A 31 -30.35 -1.16 -25.93
CA ASN A 31 -29.19 -1.96 -25.52
C ASN A 31 -29.13 -2.21 -24.00
N LYS A 32 -30.27 -2.12 -23.28
CA LYS A 32 -30.31 -2.18 -21.81
C LYS A 32 -29.64 -3.41 -21.22
N GLY A 33 -29.82 -4.58 -21.85
CA GLY A 33 -29.27 -5.84 -21.33
C GLY A 33 -27.74 -5.85 -21.37
N VAL A 34 -27.13 -5.36 -22.45
CA VAL A 34 -25.67 -5.29 -22.57
C VAL A 34 -25.09 -4.33 -21.53
N ILE A 35 -25.69 -3.14 -21.39
CA ILE A 35 -25.23 -2.12 -20.43
C ILE A 35 -25.33 -2.66 -18.99
N GLN A 36 -26.43 -3.30 -18.63
CA GLN A 36 -26.61 -3.89 -17.31
C GLN A 36 -25.60 -5.00 -17.04
N THR A 37 -25.42 -5.92 -17.98
CA THR A 37 -24.46 -7.02 -17.82
C THR A 37 -23.04 -6.50 -17.69
N VAL A 38 -22.61 -5.56 -18.54
CA VAL A 38 -21.25 -4.99 -18.47
C VAL A 38 -21.02 -4.29 -17.12
N LEU A 39 -21.98 -3.51 -16.63
CA LEU A 39 -21.86 -2.86 -15.32
C LEU A 39 -21.74 -3.87 -14.17
N VAL A 40 -22.55 -4.92 -14.18
CA VAL A 40 -22.53 -5.96 -13.14
C VAL A 40 -21.23 -6.76 -13.17
N ILE A 41 -20.80 -7.24 -14.34
CA ILE A 41 -19.55 -8.03 -14.44
C ILE A 41 -18.34 -7.20 -14.07
N THR A 42 -18.29 -5.91 -14.47
CA THR A 42 -17.18 -5.02 -14.11
C THR A 42 -17.16 -4.76 -12.61
N ALA A 43 -18.32 -4.54 -11.99
CA ALA A 43 -18.40 -4.31 -10.55
C ALA A 43 -17.93 -5.54 -9.74
N VAL A 44 -18.40 -6.73 -10.12
CA VAL A 44 -18.03 -7.98 -9.44
C VAL A 44 -16.55 -8.29 -9.61
N THR A 45 -16.03 -8.21 -10.84
CA THR A 45 -14.62 -8.53 -11.13
C THR A 45 -13.66 -7.55 -10.45
N SER A 46 -14.00 -6.26 -10.44
CA SER A 46 -13.17 -5.23 -9.83
C SER A 46 -13.19 -5.31 -8.29
N TRP A 47 -14.35 -5.62 -7.70
CA TRP A 47 -14.46 -5.88 -6.27
C TRP A 47 -13.66 -7.13 -5.85
N LEU A 48 -13.79 -8.24 -6.59
CA LEU A 48 -13.03 -9.46 -6.32
C LEU A 48 -11.53 -9.23 -6.44
N PHE A 49 -11.07 -8.60 -7.53
CA PHE A 49 -9.65 -8.30 -7.72
C PHE A 49 -9.09 -7.50 -6.54
N TRP A 50 -9.78 -6.43 -6.14
CA TRP A 50 -9.36 -5.62 -5.00
C TRP A 50 -9.33 -6.43 -3.69
N LEU A 51 -10.39 -7.20 -3.42
CA LEU A 51 -10.50 -8.00 -2.19
C LEU A 51 -9.37 -9.04 -2.10
N LEU A 52 -9.04 -9.70 -3.21
CA LEU A 52 -7.95 -10.67 -3.27
C LEU A 52 -6.60 -10.00 -2.98
N CYS A 53 -6.31 -8.85 -3.59
CA CYS A 53 -5.10 -8.09 -3.30
C CYS A 53 -5.02 -7.67 -1.83
N TYR A 54 -6.14 -7.24 -1.24
CA TYR A 54 -6.22 -6.84 0.16
C TYR A 54 -5.97 -8.03 1.11
N LEU A 55 -6.61 -9.17 0.86
CA LEU A 55 -6.45 -10.37 1.70
C LEU A 55 -5.02 -10.92 1.67
N HIS A 56 -4.37 -10.87 0.51
CA HIS A 56 -2.98 -11.33 0.36
C HIS A 56 -2.00 -10.53 1.26
N GLN A 57 -2.32 -9.29 1.59
CA GLN A 57 -1.46 -8.42 2.41
C GLN A 57 -1.76 -8.49 3.91
N MET A 58 -2.84 -9.14 4.35
CA MET A 58 -3.21 -9.14 5.78
C MET A 58 -2.34 -10.02 6.68
N ASN A 59 -1.74 -11.08 6.12
CA ASN A 59 -0.79 -11.94 6.84
C ASN A 59 0.50 -12.07 6.02
N PRO A 60 1.30 -10.99 5.90
CA PRO A 60 2.49 -11.01 5.09
C PRO A 60 3.56 -11.88 5.78
N LEU A 61 4.00 -12.94 5.09
CA LEU A 61 5.08 -13.82 5.57
C LEU A 61 6.47 -13.28 5.23
N ILE A 62 6.57 -12.35 4.28
CA ILE A 62 7.81 -11.83 3.74
C ILE A 62 7.74 -10.30 3.75
N GLY A 63 8.74 -9.69 4.38
CA GLY A 63 8.96 -8.25 4.33
C GLY A 63 9.84 -7.84 3.13
N PRO A 64 9.80 -6.56 2.73
CA PRO A 64 10.62 -6.04 1.65
C PRO A 64 12.11 -6.04 2.05
N GLN A 65 12.99 -6.51 1.16
CA GLN A 65 14.44 -6.52 1.35
C GLN A 65 15.05 -5.26 0.73
N LEU A 66 15.56 -4.35 1.57
CA LEU A 66 16.11 -3.06 1.14
C LEU A 66 17.60 -2.94 1.48
N HIS A 67 18.33 -2.20 0.65
CA HIS A 67 19.71 -1.84 0.95
C HIS A 67 19.76 -0.78 2.07
N ASN A 68 20.84 -0.77 2.86
CA ASN A 68 20.97 0.13 4.01
C ASN A 68 20.78 1.61 3.67
N THR A 69 21.28 2.06 2.52
CA THR A 69 21.09 3.45 2.06
C THR A 69 19.62 3.79 1.84
N THR A 70 18.82 2.86 1.29
CA THR A 70 17.39 3.05 1.08
C THR A 70 16.63 3.08 2.41
N ILE A 71 17.00 2.22 3.36
CA ILE A 71 16.39 2.23 4.71
C ILE A 71 16.62 3.57 5.40
N LEU A 72 17.86 4.08 5.35
CA LEU A 72 18.23 5.38 5.92
C LEU A 72 17.44 6.53 5.26
N ALA A 73 17.32 6.52 3.94
CA ALA A 73 16.53 7.51 3.22
C ALA A 73 15.04 7.49 3.60
N ILE A 74 14.45 6.29 3.76
CA ILE A 74 13.04 6.15 4.18
C ILE A 74 12.84 6.69 5.59
N ARG A 75 13.76 6.40 6.53
CA ARG A 75 13.67 6.93 7.90
C ARG A 75 13.74 8.46 7.92
N TYR A 76 14.64 9.05 7.14
CA TYR A 76 14.70 10.50 6.98
C TYR A 76 13.40 11.09 6.43
N LEU A 77 12.86 10.52 5.35
CA LEU A 77 11.72 11.10 4.63
C LEU A 77 10.37 10.88 5.33
N TRP A 78 10.20 9.73 5.97
CA TRP A 78 8.90 9.30 6.51
C TRP A 78 8.81 9.33 8.03
N ASP A 79 9.90 8.96 8.73
CA ASP A 79 9.91 8.91 10.21
C ASP A 79 10.33 10.26 10.82
N GLY A 80 11.14 11.04 10.10
CA GLY A 80 11.62 12.36 10.54
C GLY A 80 12.51 12.33 11.79
N THR A 81 12.88 11.13 12.26
CA THR A 81 13.72 10.88 13.43
C THR A 81 15.21 10.90 13.12
N LEU A 82 15.57 10.89 11.84
CA LEU A 82 16.93 10.85 11.37
C LEU A 82 17.24 12.21 10.75
N SER A 83 18.28 12.87 11.25
CA SER A 83 18.73 14.19 10.81
C SER A 83 20.04 14.05 10.04
N LEU A 84 20.36 15.02 9.17
CA LEU A 84 21.59 14.98 8.38
C LEU A 84 22.87 15.02 9.26
N ASP A 85 22.74 15.48 10.50
CA ASP A 85 23.82 15.54 11.48
C ASP A 85 24.21 14.15 12.03
N ASP A 86 23.28 13.18 12.06
CA ASP A 86 23.52 11.81 12.54
C ASP A 86 24.51 11.04 11.62
N PHE A 87 24.51 11.37 10.33
CA PHE A 87 25.48 10.83 9.38
C PHE A 87 26.88 11.41 9.58
N ASN A 88 26.97 12.67 10.02
CA ASN A 88 28.23 13.33 10.30
C ASN A 88 28.86 12.79 11.60
N GLU A 89 28.07 12.52 12.64
CA GLU A 89 28.56 11.83 13.85
C GLU A 89 29.05 10.40 13.57
N THR A 90 28.33 9.63 12.75
CA THR A 90 28.69 8.23 12.45
C THR A 90 30.03 8.12 11.70
N THR A 91 30.37 9.09 10.83
CA THR A 91 31.69 9.14 10.18
C THR A 91 32.80 9.49 11.18
N THR A 92 32.49 10.30 12.19
CA THR A 92 33.48 10.78 13.16
C THR A 92 33.90 9.67 14.14
N THR A 93 32.95 8.86 14.63
CA THR A 93 33.22 7.77 15.58
C THR A 93 34.06 6.64 14.96
N ASN A 94 33.78 6.25 13.70
CA ASN A 94 34.56 5.22 13.00
C ASN A 94 36.01 5.67 12.70
N THR A 95 36.26 6.98 12.61
CA THR A 95 37.60 7.54 12.44
C THR A 95 38.39 7.53 13.77
N MET A 96 37.71 7.74 14.91
CA MET A 96 38.36 7.70 16.23
C MET A 96 38.74 6.27 16.68
N GLU A 97 37.95 5.26 16.33
CA GLU A 97 38.30 3.85 16.63
C GLU A 97 39.46 3.35 15.77
N THR A 98 39.51 3.72 14.48
CA THR A 98 40.61 3.31 13.58
C THR A 98 41.95 3.96 13.96
N THR A 99 41.93 5.18 14.50
CA THR A 99 43.16 5.87 14.95
C THR A 99 43.72 5.26 16.25
N THR A 100 42.86 4.70 17.11
CA THR A 100 43.29 4.02 18.34
C THR A 100 43.78 2.59 18.07
N ALA A 101 43.18 1.89 17.09
CA ALA A 101 43.63 0.56 16.65
C ALA A 101 44.95 0.59 15.86
N ALA A 102 45.29 1.69 15.19
CA ALA A 102 46.57 1.88 14.50
C ALA A 102 47.70 2.39 15.43
N ALA A 103 47.38 2.74 16.68
CA ALA A 103 48.32 3.26 17.68
C ALA A 103 48.80 2.20 18.71
N ILE A 104 48.55 0.91 18.45
CA ILE A 104 49.02 -0.25 19.23
C ILE A 104 49.87 -1.18 18.37
#